data_AF-J3LKL4-F1
#
_entry.id   AF-J3LKL4-F1
#
_cell.length_a   1.000
_cell.length_b   1.000
_cell.length_c   1.000
_cell.angle_alpha   90.00
_cell.angle_beta   90.00
_cell.angle_gamma   90.00
#
_symmetry.space_group_name_H-M   'P 1'
#
loop_
_entity.id
_entity.type
_entity.pdbx_description
1 polymer ?
#
loop_
_entity_poly.entity_id
_entity_poly.type
_entity_poly.pdbx_seq_one_letter_code
_entity_poly.pdbx_strand_id
1 'polypeptide(L)'
;MAKQAWSSLFGCFTSQHHYDGCGKRKKGGGGKKKKKTTTKKKVAAATGQGQQQRKLQSRLSFSDLSFGGMVSPEDLSLSLAGSNLHVFTIAELRSVTRDFSMTNFIGEGGFGPVYKGYVDDKLKPGLRAQPVAVKLLDLEGTQGHNEWLTEVIFLGQLRHPHLVKLIGYCYEDEYRLLVYEFMTRGSLEKHLFKKYAASLPWSTRLKIAIGAAKGLSFLHEAEKPVIYRDFKTSNILLDSDFKAKLSDFGLAKDGPEDDETHVSTRVMGTQGYAAPEYIMTGHLTAKSDVYGFGVVLLELLTGRKSVDKNRPPREQNLVEWARPYLTDARRLDRVMDRNLAGQYPTRAAQKAAALAHRCLCPVLIKRCRIAGKFNPDISGVGSNWSVKRLLN
;
A
#
# COMPACT_ATOMS: atom_id res chain seq x y z
N MET A 1 -19.33 21.30 29.99
CA MET A 1 -20.33 20.45 29.29
C MET A 1 -20.36 20.92 27.84
N ALA A 2 -20.05 20.17 26.78
CA ALA A 2 -19.89 18.74 26.60
C ALA A 2 -18.69 18.47 25.67
N LYS A 3 -17.72 17.68 26.17
CA LYS A 3 -16.73 16.96 25.36
C LYS A 3 -17.26 15.52 25.26
N GLN A 4 -17.86 15.14 24.14
CA GLN A 4 -18.09 13.74 23.74
C GLN A 4 -18.76 13.71 22.37
N ALA A 5 -17.99 13.41 21.32
CA ALA A 5 -18.43 12.70 20.11
C ALA A 5 -17.32 12.80 19.05
N TRP A 6 -16.56 11.71 18.86
CA TRP A 6 -16.05 11.19 17.58
C TRP A 6 -14.76 10.39 17.80
N SER A 7 -14.93 9.11 18.13
CA SER A 7 -13.92 8.06 17.91
C SER A 7 -14.61 6.85 17.29
N SER A 8 -14.91 6.92 15.99
CA SER A 8 -15.19 5.71 15.22
C SER A 8 -15.16 6.06 13.75
N LEU A 9 -14.07 5.76 13.05
CA LEU A 9 -14.14 5.39 11.63
C LEU A 9 -12.88 4.73 11.06
N PHE A 10 -11.74 4.68 11.75
CA PHE A 10 -10.58 3.91 11.29
C PHE A 10 -9.89 3.22 12.45
N GLY A 11 -10.21 1.94 12.65
CA GLY A 11 -9.49 1.07 13.57
C GLY A 11 -8.54 0.18 12.78
N CYS A 12 -7.24 0.41 12.91
CA CYS A 12 -6.25 -0.63 12.64
C CYS A 12 -6.49 -1.78 13.62
N PHE A 13 -6.47 -3.02 13.13
CA PHE A 13 -6.65 -4.20 13.97
C PHE A 13 -5.38 -4.43 14.81
N THR A 14 -5.52 -4.50 16.14
CA THR A 14 -4.53 -5.11 17.02
C THR A 14 -5.24 -6.15 17.86
N SER A 15 -5.07 -7.44 17.55
CA SER A 15 -5.52 -8.51 18.45
C SER A 15 -4.38 -8.81 19.43
N GLN A 16 -4.55 -8.43 20.70
CA GLN A 16 -3.74 -8.94 21.80
C GLN A 16 -4.28 -10.31 22.18
N HIS A 17 -3.47 -11.37 22.02
CA HIS A 17 -3.71 -12.63 22.71
C HIS A 17 -2.59 -12.88 23.71
N HIS A 18 -2.96 -12.76 24.98
CA HIS A 18 -2.30 -13.36 26.13
C HIS A 18 -2.30 -14.88 25.99
N TYR A 19 -1.14 -15.52 26.14
CA TYR A 19 -1.05 -16.95 26.45
C TYR A 19 -0.39 -17.08 27.82
N ASP A 20 -1.22 -17.29 28.85
CA ASP A 20 -0.78 -17.82 30.15
C ASP A 20 -0.86 -19.34 30.14
N GLY A 21 0.14 -19.95 30.77
CA GLY A 21 0.46 -21.37 30.63
C GLY A 21 -0.32 -22.35 31.52
N CYS A 22 -0.05 -23.63 31.29
CA CYS A 22 -0.27 -24.69 32.28
C CYS A 22 0.81 -25.77 32.08
N GLY A 23 1.57 -26.06 33.13
CA GLY A 23 2.66 -27.04 33.11
C GLY A 23 2.24 -28.45 33.52
N LYS A 24 3.14 -29.43 33.27
CA LYS A 24 3.42 -30.55 34.20
C LYS A 24 4.67 -31.37 33.78
N ARG A 25 5.69 -31.23 34.64
CA ARG A 25 6.77 -32.12 35.14
C ARG A 25 7.15 -33.48 34.48
N LYS A 26 8.49 -33.59 34.31
CA LYS A 26 9.49 -34.64 34.69
C LYS A 26 9.50 -36.02 33.96
N LYS A 27 10.67 -36.42 33.41
CA LYS A 27 11.77 -37.18 34.08
C LYS A 27 12.93 -37.53 33.11
N GLY A 28 14.16 -37.61 33.68
CA GLY A 28 15.33 -38.39 33.21
C GLY A 28 16.12 -37.74 32.06
N GLY A 29 17.44 -37.57 32.07
CA GLY A 29 18.52 -38.24 32.79
C GLY A 29 19.55 -38.70 31.76
N GLY A 30 20.81 -38.25 31.86
CA GLY A 30 21.94 -38.84 31.10
C GLY A 30 22.76 -37.83 30.31
N GLY A 31 23.89 -37.41 30.88
CA GLY A 31 24.90 -36.63 30.15
C GLY A 31 25.74 -37.51 29.20
N LYS A 32 26.37 -36.87 28.21
CA LYS A 32 27.62 -37.36 27.61
C LYS A 32 28.44 -36.22 26.99
N LYS A 33 29.75 -36.39 27.17
CA LYS A 33 30.88 -35.47 27.05
C LYS A 33 31.07 -34.86 25.65
N LYS A 34 31.45 -33.57 25.63
CA LYS A 34 32.13 -32.88 24.52
C LYS A 34 33.50 -33.51 24.26
N LYS A 35 33.83 -33.78 23.00
CA LYS A 35 35.22 -33.90 22.52
C LYS A 35 35.47 -32.77 21.52
N LYS A 36 36.46 -31.94 21.86
CA LYS A 36 37.10 -30.96 20.97
C LYS A 36 37.98 -31.72 19.97
N THR A 37 37.95 -31.30 18.71
CA THR A 37 39.04 -31.53 17.76
C THR A 37 39.27 -30.23 17.00
N THR A 38 40.39 -29.60 17.35
CA THR A 38 41.03 -28.48 16.67
C THR A 38 41.72 -28.98 15.40
N THR A 39 41.55 -28.29 14.28
CA THR A 39 42.50 -28.41 13.17
C THR A 39 42.68 -27.03 12.51
N LYS A 40 43.91 -26.52 12.64
CA LYS A 40 44.42 -25.30 12.00
C LYS A 40 44.59 -25.54 10.49
N LYS A 41 44.27 -24.54 9.66
CA LYS A 41 44.88 -24.27 8.33
C LYS A 41 44.70 -22.78 8.03
N LYS A 42 45.77 -22.00 8.22
CA LYS A 42 46.75 -21.51 7.20
C LYS A 42 46.24 -20.27 6.46
N VAL A 43 46.84 -19.15 6.83
CA VAL A 43 46.79 -17.86 6.15
C VAL A 43 47.59 -17.96 4.85
N ALA A 44 47.01 -17.53 3.75
CA ALA A 44 47.71 -17.18 2.53
C ALA A 44 47.20 -15.81 2.08
N ALA A 45 48.10 -14.83 2.11
CA ALA A 45 47.91 -13.52 1.49
C ALA A 45 48.13 -13.69 -0.02
N ALA A 46 47.18 -13.24 -0.82
CA ALA A 46 47.36 -13.02 -2.25
C ALA A 46 46.73 -11.69 -2.62
N THR A 47 47.60 -10.76 -3.01
CA THR A 47 47.35 -9.47 -3.62
C THR A 47 46.57 -9.65 -4.92
N GLY A 48 45.43 -8.97 -5.05
CA GLY A 48 44.63 -8.96 -6.28
C GLY A 48 43.84 -7.66 -6.35
N GLN A 49 44.47 -6.63 -6.93
CA GLN A 49 43.78 -5.42 -7.37
C GLN A 49 42.82 -5.77 -8.51
N GLY A 50 41.64 -5.15 -8.51
CA GLY A 50 40.79 -5.04 -9.69
C GLY A 50 39.68 -6.08 -9.81
N GLN A 51 38.57 -5.87 -9.08
CA GLN A 51 37.22 -6.26 -9.51
C GLN A 51 36.16 -5.56 -8.64
N GLN A 52 36.17 -4.22 -8.63
CA GLN A 52 35.06 -3.42 -8.11
C GLN A 52 34.25 -2.90 -9.29
N GLN A 53 33.63 -3.83 -10.01
CA GLN A 53 32.77 -3.52 -11.14
C GLN A 53 31.31 -3.80 -10.74
N ARG A 54 30.64 -2.73 -10.30
CA ARG A 54 29.18 -2.52 -10.29
C ARG A 54 28.31 -3.77 -10.01
N LYS A 55 28.14 -4.12 -8.73
CA LYS A 55 26.88 -4.74 -8.29
C LYS A 55 25.80 -3.66 -8.46
N LEU A 56 24.82 -3.87 -9.33
CA LEU A 56 23.65 -3.00 -9.43
C LEU A 56 23.04 -2.82 -8.03
N GLN A 57 22.68 -1.59 -7.69
CA GLN A 57 22.10 -1.24 -6.39
C GLN A 57 20.80 -2.02 -6.17
N SER A 58 20.87 -3.12 -5.42
CA SER A 58 19.69 -3.80 -4.91
C SER A 58 18.95 -2.84 -3.99
N ARG A 59 17.61 -2.73 -4.14
CA ARG A 59 16.78 -1.91 -3.25
C ARG A 59 17.07 -2.28 -1.79
N LEU A 60 17.34 -1.30 -0.95
CA LEU A 60 17.53 -1.50 0.49
C LEU A 60 16.30 -2.18 1.07
N SER A 61 16.54 -3.27 1.81
CA SER A 61 15.51 -3.95 2.57
C SER A 61 15.18 -3.18 3.84
N PHE A 62 13.93 -3.30 4.29
CA PHE A 62 13.58 -2.88 5.65
C PHE A 62 14.37 -3.67 6.71
N SER A 63 14.69 -4.95 6.44
CA SER A 63 15.49 -5.79 7.34
C SER A 63 16.94 -5.35 7.44
N ASP A 64 17.51 -4.72 6.39
CA ASP A 64 18.92 -4.32 6.36
C ASP A 64 19.20 -3.14 7.29
N LEU A 65 18.17 -2.32 7.54
CA LEU A 65 18.21 -1.20 8.48
C LEU A 65 17.88 -1.64 9.91
N SER A 66 17.46 -2.90 10.10
CA SER A 66 17.08 -3.46 11.39
C SER A 66 18.31 -4.00 12.15
N PHE A 67 19.32 -3.16 12.40
CA PHE A 67 20.35 -3.42 13.40
C PHE A 67 20.20 -2.42 14.58
N GLY A 68 19.33 -2.75 15.54
CA GLY A 68 19.50 -2.38 16.95
C GLY A 68 19.61 -0.89 17.36
N GLY A 69 19.17 0.08 16.56
CA GLY A 69 19.18 1.50 16.93
C GLY A 69 18.21 2.36 16.12
N MET A 70 17.88 3.57 16.61
CA MET A 70 17.23 4.60 15.79
C MET A 70 18.13 4.90 14.58
N VAL A 71 17.62 4.75 13.37
CA VAL A 71 18.34 5.12 12.14
C VAL A 71 18.63 6.62 12.19
N SER A 72 19.90 7.02 12.12
CA SER A 72 20.26 8.44 12.12
C SER A 72 19.85 9.12 10.80
N PRO A 73 19.59 10.45 10.80
CA PRO A 73 19.37 11.20 9.56
C PRO A 73 20.51 11.04 8.55
N GLU A 74 21.75 10.92 9.02
CA GLU A 74 22.95 10.72 8.21
C GLU A 74 22.94 9.35 7.54
N ASP A 75 22.63 8.29 8.29
CA ASP A 75 22.52 6.92 7.75
C ASP A 75 21.43 6.85 6.69
N LEU A 76 20.29 7.52 6.90
CA LEU A 76 19.20 7.56 5.94
C LEU A 76 19.59 8.32 4.67
N SER A 77 20.29 9.45 4.81
CA SER A 77 20.76 10.27 3.69
C SER A 77 21.82 9.53 2.86
N LEU A 78 22.73 8.81 3.50
CA LEU A 78 23.71 7.94 2.84
C LEU A 78 23.05 6.76 2.14
N SER A 79 22.12 6.09 2.83
CA SER A 79 21.38 4.94 2.32
C SER A 79 20.53 5.31 1.10
N LEU A 80 19.96 6.51 1.10
CA LEU A 80 19.12 7.02 0.01
C LEU A 80 19.88 7.94 -0.95
N ALA A 81 21.22 7.89 -0.96
CA ALA A 81 22.01 8.65 -1.91
C ALA A 81 21.62 8.28 -3.36
N GLY A 82 21.14 9.26 -4.13
CA GLY A 82 20.62 9.07 -5.49
C GLY A 82 19.08 8.96 -5.60
N SER A 83 18.36 8.94 -4.48
CA SER A 83 16.88 8.89 -4.42
C SER A 83 16.16 10.17 -4.90
N ASN A 84 16.88 11.24 -5.27
CA ASN A 84 16.38 12.60 -5.55
C ASN A 84 15.35 13.11 -4.51
N LEU A 85 15.40 12.61 -3.28
CA LEU A 85 14.61 13.15 -2.18
C LEU A 85 15.29 14.38 -1.61
N HIS A 86 14.48 15.38 -1.27
CA HIS A 86 14.94 16.59 -0.59
C HIS A 86 14.73 16.46 0.92
N VAL A 87 15.78 16.74 1.70
CA VAL A 87 15.67 16.87 3.16
C VAL A 87 15.18 18.28 3.47
N PHE A 88 14.01 18.40 4.09
CA PHE A 88 13.42 19.66 4.50
C PHE A 88 13.61 19.90 5.99
N THR A 89 13.69 21.17 6.39
CA THR A 89 13.60 21.59 7.79
C THR A 89 12.14 21.85 8.19
N ILE A 90 11.83 21.80 9.48
CA ILE A 90 10.50 22.16 9.97
C ILE A 90 10.16 23.61 9.67
N ALA A 91 11.16 24.51 9.71
CA ALA A 91 10.99 25.93 9.39
C ALA A 91 10.60 26.13 7.92
N GLU A 92 11.24 25.40 7.00
CA GLU A 92 10.86 25.38 5.58
C GLU A 92 9.42 24.90 5.40
N LEU A 93 9.03 23.81 6.06
CA LEU A 93 7.68 23.25 5.93
C LEU A 93 6.59 24.11 6.58
N ARG A 94 6.89 24.81 7.67
CA ARG A 94 6.02 25.86 8.23
C ARG A 94 5.82 26.98 7.21
N SER A 95 6.89 27.47 6.57
CA SER A 95 6.76 28.50 5.53
C SER A 95 5.89 28.03 4.35
N VAL A 96 6.16 26.82 3.83
CA VAL A 96 5.44 26.19 2.71
C VAL A 96 3.94 26.02 3.00
N THR A 97 3.58 25.73 4.25
CA THR A 97 2.19 25.43 4.66
C THR A 97 1.48 26.59 5.35
N ARG A 98 2.14 27.75 5.51
CA ARG A 98 1.67 28.89 6.33
C ARG A 98 1.39 28.46 7.77
N ASP A 99 2.39 27.87 8.39
CA ASP A 99 2.39 27.34 9.75
C ASP A 99 1.27 26.31 9.96
N PHE A 100 1.16 25.34 9.05
CA PHE A 100 0.12 24.31 9.07
C PHE A 100 -1.30 24.88 9.22
N SER A 101 -1.57 26.00 8.54
CA SER A 101 -2.86 26.69 8.63
C SER A 101 -4.03 25.76 8.24
N MET A 102 -5.13 25.86 8.99
CA MET A 102 -6.37 25.15 8.69
C MET A 102 -6.96 25.50 7.32
N THR A 103 -6.63 26.67 6.74
CA THR A 103 -7.05 27.00 5.36
C THR A 103 -6.36 26.13 4.32
N ASN A 104 -5.21 25.55 4.67
CA ASN A 104 -4.44 24.64 3.84
C ASN A 104 -4.70 23.16 4.18
N PHE A 105 -5.53 22.86 5.17
CA PHE A 105 -5.86 21.49 5.55
C PHE A 105 -6.59 20.75 4.40
N ILE A 106 -6.07 19.58 4.01
CA ILE A 106 -6.63 18.74 2.93
C ILE A 106 -7.49 17.60 3.52
N GLY A 107 -7.09 17.11 4.69
CA GLY A 107 -7.69 15.99 5.38
C GLY A 107 -6.75 15.35 6.38
N GLU A 108 -7.29 14.42 7.14
CA GLU A 108 -6.58 13.66 8.17
C GLU A 108 -6.95 12.19 8.01
N GLY A 109 -5.92 11.32 8.04
CA GLY A 109 -6.08 9.88 8.02
C GLY A 109 -5.56 9.26 9.32
N GLY A 110 -5.42 7.93 9.37
CA GLY A 110 -4.86 7.23 10.54
C GLY A 110 -3.38 7.52 10.82
N PHE A 111 -2.76 8.42 10.05
CA PHE A 111 -1.33 8.71 10.03
C PHE A 111 -1.06 10.22 10.18
N GLY A 112 -2.03 10.95 10.69
CA GLY A 112 -1.94 12.39 10.96
C GLY A 112 -2.49 13.30 9.85
N PRO A 113 -2.46 14.63 10.10
CA PRO A 113 -3.04 15.63 9.21
C PRO A 113 -2.17 15.92 7.99
N VAL A 114 -2.82 16.25 6.88
CA VAL A 114 -2.18 16.60 5.61
C VAL A 114 -2.55 18.02 5.20
N TYR A 115 -1.53 18.83 4.90
CA TYR A 115 -1.67 20.22 4.52
C TYR A 115 -1.18 20.46 3.10
N LYS A 116 -1.87 21.34 2.38
CA LYS A 116 -1.44 21.86 1.09
C LYS A 116 -0.35 22.89 1.31
N GLY A 117 0.69 22.83 0.50
CA GLY A 117 1.71 23.85 0.46
C GLY A 117 2.12 24.20 -0.95
N TYR A 118 3.02 25.16 -1.05
CA TYR A 118 3.70 25.49 -2.30
C TYR A 118 5.20 25.63 -2.01
N VAL A 119 6.01 24.82 -2.68
CA VAL A 119 7.47 24.98 -2.64
C VAL A 119 7.84 25.88 -3.80
N ASP A 120 8.65 26.90 -3.54
CA ASP A 120 9.27 27.73 -4.56
C ASP A 120 10.77 27.45 -4.68
N ASP A 121 11.36 27.84 -5.83
CA ASP A 121 12.77 27.57 -6.15
C ASP A 121 13.74 28.28 -5.20
N LYS A 122 13.30 29.35 -4.52
CA LYS A 122 14.10 30.14 -3.59
C LYS A 122 14.17 29.48 -2.21
N LEU A 123 13.06 28.90 -1.77
CA LEU A 123 12.94 28.18 -0.51
C LEU A 123 13.71 26.87 -0.54
N LYS A 124 13.67 26.15 -1.66
CA LYS A 124 14.45 24.90 -1.83
C LYS A 124 15.22 24.89 -3.16
N PRO A 125 16.44 25.44 -3.18
CA PRO A 125 17.28 25.41 -4.39
C PRO A 125 17.44 23.99 -4.93
N GLY A 126 17.29 23.84 -6.24
CA GLY A 126 17.35 22.54 -6.93
C GLY A 126 16.03 21.75 -6.96
N LEU A 127 14.99 22.20 -6.25
CA LEU A 127 13.64 21.67 -6.38
C LEU A 127 12.77 22.65 -7.17
N ARG A 128 12.17 22.16 -8.26
CA ARG A 128 11.23 22.93 -9.08
C ARG A 128 10.00 23.36 -8.27
N ALA A 129 9.60 24.61 -8.47
CA ALA A 129 8.42 25.21 -7.87
C ALA A 129 7.16 24.42 -8.24
N GLN A 130 6.41 23.99 -7.22
CA GLN A 130 5.24 23.15 -7.39
C GLN A 130 4.35 23.15 -6.14
N PRO A 131 3.04 22.89 -6.29
CA PRO A 131 2.18 22.58 -5.17
C PRO A 131 2.57 21.22 -4.56
N VAL A 132 2.56 21.16 -3.23
CA VAL A 132 2.90 19.95 -2.47
C VAL A 132 1.82 19.59 -1.46
N ALA A 133 1.82 18.32 -1.03
CA ALA A 133 1.08 17.87 0.14
C ALA A 133 2.08 17.49 1.24
N VAL A 134 1.96 18.12 2.41
CA VAL A 134 2.81 17.90 3.57
C VAL A 134 2.01 17.09 4.59
N LYS A 135 2.42 15.85 4.83
CA LYS A 135 1.84 14.94 5.82
C LYS A 135 2.65 15.04 7.10
N LEU A 136 2.00 15.44 8.19
CA LEU A 136 2.58 15.46 9.53
C LEU A 136 2.21 14.13 10.18
N LEU A 137 3.20 13.29 10.49
CA LEU A 137 2.90 12.02 11.15
C LEU A 137 2.74 12.22 12.65
N ASP A 138 1.69 11.62 13.18
CA ASP A 138 1.46 11.56 14.61
C ASP A 138 2.54 10.69 15.27
N LEU A 139 3.13 11.24 16.33
CA LEU A 139 4.25 10.66 17.07
C LEU A 139 3.79 10.05 18.40
N GLU A 140 2.48 10.06 18.69
CA GLU A 140 1.91 9.33 19.83
C GLU A 140 2.05 7.80 19.62
N GLY A 141 3.28 7.30 19.69
CA GLY A 141 3.65 5.89 19.60
C GLY A 141 4.81 5.58 18.66
N THR A 142 5.42 4.41 18.84
CA THR A 142 6.49 3.88 17.96
C THR A 142 6.02 3.55 16.54
N GLN A 143 4.70 3.50 16.32
CA GLN A 143 4.11 3.14 15.04
C GLN A 143 4.30 4.23 13.97
N GLY A 144 4.05 5.51 14.30
CA GLY A 144 4.17 6.61 13.35
C GLY A 144 5.58 6.78 12.78
N HIS A 145 6.62 6.61 13.63
CA HIS A 145 8.01 6.63 13.16
C HIS A 145 8.32 5.48 12.19
N ASN A 146 7.87 4.26 12.51
CA ASN A 146 8.09 3.10 11.64
C ASN A 146 7.40 3.25 10.28
N GLU A 147 6.19 3.80 10.26
CA GLU A 147 5.45 4.08 9.04
C GLU A 147 6.13 5.17 8.21
N TRP A 148 6.57 6.27 8.86
CA TRP A 148 7.38 7.30 8.20
C TRP A 148 8.62 6.71 7.54
N LEU A 149 9.40 5.92 8.29
CA LEU A 149 10.63 5.31 7.79
C LEU A 149 10.33 4.35 6.63
N THR A 150 9.26 3.56 6.76
CA THR A 150 8.80 2.65 5.71
C THR A 150 8.46 3.41 4.43
N GLU A 151 7.72 4.52 4.52
CA GLU A 151 7.38 5.35 3.37
C GLU A 151 8.63 5.95 2.70
N VAL A 152 9.58 6.46 3.49
CA VAL A 152 10.83 7.03 2.97
C VAL A 152 11.67 5.98 2.24
N ILE A 153 11.81 4.77 2.81
CA ILE A 153 12.58 3.67 2.19
C ILE A 153 11.94 3.24 0.87
N PHE A 154 10.61 2.99 0.86
CA PHE A 154 9.95 2.50 -0.34
C PHE A 154 9.84 3.58 -1.42
N LEU A 155 9.27 4.74 -1.10
CA LEU A 155 9.04 5.79 -2.11
C LEU A 155 10.30 6.57 -2.48
N GLY A 156 11.36 6.52 -1.66
CA GLY A 156 12.68 7.01 -2.06
C GLY A 156 13.33 6.19 -3.16
N GLN A 157 13.04 4.88 -3.22
CA GLN A 157 13.66 3.95 -4.17
C GLN A 157 12.72 3.55 -5.32
N LEU A 158 11.41 3.71 -5.15
CA LEU A 158 10.40 3.31 -6.13
C LEU A 158 9.83 4.52 -6.87
N ARG A 159 9.86 4.46 -8.21
CA ARG A 159 9.29 5.50 -9.09
C ARG A 159 8.46 4.89 -10.19
N HIS A 160 7.18 5.27 -10.24
CA HIS A 160 6.28 4.80 -11.28
C HIS A 160 5.12 5.80 -11.48
N PRO A 161 4.59 5.97 -12.71
CA PRO A 161 3.54 6.96 -12.98
C PRO A 161 2.20 6.74 -12.24
N HIS A 162 2.02 5.58 -11.63
CA HIS A 162 0.85 5.20 -10.83
C HIS A 162 1.17 5.02 -9.34
N LEU A 163 2.30 5.56 -8.88
CA LEU A 163 2.62 5.74 -7.46
C LEU A 163 2.76 7.24 -7.20
N VAL A 164 2.29 7.70 -6.04
CA VAL A 164 2.47 9.10 -5.63
C VAL A 164 3.95 9.34 -5.38
N LYS A 165 4.48 10.41 -5.97
CA LYS A 165 5.87 10.80 -5.84
C LYS A 165 6.11 11.42 -4.45
N LEU A 166 6.96 10.79 -3.67
CA LEU A 166 7.61 11.43 -2.53
C LEU A 166 8.66 12.41 -3.06
N ILE A 167 8.52 13.68 -2.69
CA ILE A 167 9.44 14.77 -3.05
C ILE A 167 10.54 14.88 -2.00
N GLY A 168 10.21 14.65 -0.74
CA GLY A 168 11.16 14.76 0.35
C GLY A 168 10.56 14.44 1.70
N TYR A 169 11.35 14.65 2.74
CA TYR A 169 10.97 14.36 4.12
C TYR A 169 11.59 15.39 5.07
N CYS A 170 11.05 15.48 6.28
CA CYS A 170 11.65 16.17 7.41
C CYS A 170 11.91 15.17 8.53
N TYR A 171 13.12 15.21 9.07
CA TYR A 171 13.54 14.51 10.27
C TYR A 171 14.31 15.52 11.13
N GLU A 172 13.59 16.20 12.02
CA GLU A 172 14.17 17.14 12.99
C GLU A 172 13.50 16.92 14.35
N ASP A 173 14.30 16.74 15.40
CA ASP A 173 13.82 16.46 16.77
C ASP A 173 12.73 15.37 16.79
N GLU A 174 11.55 15.72 17.28
CA GLU A 174 10.34 14.89 17.26
C GLU A 174 9.67 14.87 15.89
N TYR A 175 9.75 15.94 15.10
CA TYR A 175 9.03 16.10 13.83
C TYR A 175 9.40 15.06 12.77
N ARG A 176 8.39 14.32 12.32
CA ARG A 176 8.46 13.44 11.15
C ARG A 176 7.42 13.88 10.13
N LEU A 177 7.89 14.41 8.99
CA LEU A 177 7.02 14.86 7.91
C LEU A 177 7.42 14.23 6.58
N LEU A 178 6.43 14.10 5.70
CA LEU A 178 6.59 13.64 4.33
C LEU A 178 6.02 14.69 3.38
N VAL A 179 6.74 14.96 2.31
CA VAL A 179 6.36 15.94 1.29
C VAL A 179 6.12 15.20 -0.01
N TYR A 180 4.90 15.27 -0.53
CA TYR A 180 4.49 14.61 -1.77
C TYR A 180 4.09 15.61 -2.84
N GLU A 181 4.03 15.13 -4.09
CA GLU A 181 3.30 15.85 -5.14
C GLU A 181 1.82 16.05 -4.73
N PHE A 182 1.26 17.22 -5.04
CA PHE A 182 -0.12 17.51 -4.72
C PHE A 182 -1.10 16.86 -5.72
N MET A 183 -1.99 16.02 -5.22
CA MET A 183 -3.00 15.31 -6.01
C MET A 183 -4.31 16.10 -6.03
N THR A 184 -4.54 16.86 -7.11
CA THR A 184 -5.59 17.90 -7.19
C THR A 184 -7.02 17.41 -7.01
N ARG A 185 -7.31 16.14 -7.32
CA ARG A 185 -8.66 15.56 -7.14
C ARG A 185 -8.79 14.77 -5.83
N GLY A 186 -7.73 14.65 -5.04
CA GLY A 186 -7.77 13.89 -3.79
C GLY A 186 -8.03 12.39 -4.01
N SER A 187 -8.60 11.72 -3.00
CA SER A 187 -8.81 10.27 -3.02
C SER A 187 -10.04 9.85 -3.84
N LEU A 188 -9.96 8.66 -4.45
CA LEU A 188 -11.07 8.02 -5.16
C LEU A 188 -12.31 7.85 -4.28
N GLU A 189 -12.13 7.54 -2.99
CA GLU A 189 -13.21 7.47 -2.01
C GLU A 189 -14.11 8.72 -2.02
N LYS A 190 -13.50 9.92 -2.08
CA LYS A 190 -14.23 11.20 -2.11
C LYS A 190 -15.12 11.33 -3.35
N HIS A 191 -14.77 10.69 -4.47
CA HIS A 191 -15.54 10.73 -5.71
C HIS A 191 -16.62 9.63 -5.79
N LEU A 192 -16.44 8.52 -5.07
CA LEU A 192 -17.40 7.43 -5.08
C LEU A 192 -18.54 7.58 -4.07
N PHE A 193 -18.24 8.10 -2.86
CA PHE A 193 -19.20 8.02 -1.75
C PHE A 193 -19.76 9.36 -1.28
N LYS A 194 -19.29 10.50 -1.81
CA LYS A 194 -19.87 11.81 -1.47
C LYS A 194 -21.16 12.04 -2.27
N LYS A 195 -22.26 12.27 -1.54
CA LYS A 195 -23.62 12.44 -2.09
C LYS A 195 -23.81 13.59 -3.08
N TYR A 196 -22.94 14.61 -3.05
CA TYR A 196 -23.13 15.85 -3.82
C TYR A 196 -22.16 15.98 -5.01
N ALA A 197 -21.27 15.01 -5.23
CA ALA A 197 -20.40 15.01 -6.39
C ALA A 197 -21.09 14.32 -7.57
N ALA A 198 -20.90 14.83 -8.79
CA ALA A 198 -21.27 14.11 -9.99
C ALA A 198 -20.58 12.74 -9.99
N SER A 199 -21.35 11.68 -10.21
CA SER A 199 -20.82 10.33 -10.20
C SER A 199 -19.78 10.14 -11.30
N LEU A 200 -18.70 9.41 -11.00
CA LEU A 200 -17.67 9.12 -12.00
C LEU A 200 -18.27 8.32 -13.17
N PRO A 201 -18.10 8.79 -14.43
CA PRO A 201 -18.50 8.02 -15.60
C PRO A 201 -17.82 6.65 -15.64
N TRP A 202 -18.48 5.68 -16.26
CA TRP A 202 -17.99 4.31 -16.41
C TRP A 202 -16.53 4.24 -16.93
N SER A 203 -16.24 4.98 -18.00
CA SER A 203 -14.91 5.02 -18.61
C SER A 203 -13.84 5.51 -17.64
N THR A 204 -14.14 6.55 -16.85
CA THR A 204 -13.24 7.08 -15.82
C THR A 204 -13.01 6.07 -14.70
N ARG A 205 -14.06 5.35 -14.25
CA ARG A 205 -13.91 4.27 -13.25
C ARG A 205 -12.97 3.18 -13.72
N LEU A 206 -13.10 2.72 -14.97
CA LEU A 206 -12.19 1.72 -15.53
C LEU A 206 -10.76 2.26 -15.71
N LYS A 207 -10.60 3.50 -16.18
CA LYS A 207 -9.28 4.16 -16.28
C LYS A 207 -8.56 4.17 -14.92
N ILE A 208 -9.28 4.47 -13.86
CA ILE A 208 -8.77 4.47 -12.48
C ILE A 208 -8.39 3.07 -12.03
N ALA A 209 -9.27 2.07 -12.21
CA ALA A 209 -8.97 0.67 -11.88
C ALA A 209 -7.70 0.17 -12.59
N ILE A 210 -7.57 0.51 -13.88
CA ILE A 210 -6.41 0.18 -14.71
C ILE A 210 -5.14 0.85 -14.18
N GLY A 211 -5.20 2.14 -13.85
CA GLY A 211 -4.05 2.85 -13.28
C GLY A 211 -3.60 2.27 -11.94
N ALA A 212 -4.56 2.00 -11.05
CA ALA A 212 -4.28 1.40 -9.75
C ALA A 212 -3.68 -0.03 -9.89
N ALA A 213 -4.21 -0.84 -10.81
CA ALA A 213 -3.65 -2.16 -11.14
C ALA A 213 -2.22 -2.08 -11.70
N LYS A 214 -1.91 -1.08 -12.54
CA LYS A 214 -0.54 -0.85 -13.03
C LYS A 214 0.42 -0.49 -11.89
N GLY A 215 -0.01 0.36 -10.96
CA GLY A 215 0.77 0.69 -9.77
C GLY A 215 1.06 -0.56 -8.93
N LEU A 216 0.04 -1.39 -8.70
CA LEU A 216 0.20 -2.62 -7.91
C LEU A 216 1.06 -3.67 -8.62
N SER A 217 0.92 -3.80 -9.95
CA SER A 217 1.76 -4.68 -10.77
C SER A 217 3.24 -4.32 -10.64
N PHE A 218 3.55 -3.03 -10.74
CA PHE A 218 4.92 -2.54 -10.61
C PHE A 218 5.54 -2.93 -9.25
N LEU A 219 4.77 -2.86 -8.17
CA LEU A 219 5.24 -3.27 -6.83
C LEU A 219 5.50 -4.78 -6.75
N HIS A 220 4.59 -5.59 -7.30
CA HIS A 220 4.68 -7.06 -7.23
C HIS A 220 5.74 -7.66 -8.17
N GLU A 221 6.11 -6.93 -9.22
CA GLU A 221 7.08 -7.34 -10.24
C GLU A 221 8.47 -6.74 -10.03
N ALA A 222 8.66 -5.93 -8.99
CA ALA A 222 9.99 -5.49 -8.57
C ALA A 222 10.89 -6.70 -8.27
N GLU A 223 12.20 -6.56 -8.51
CA GLU A 223 13.20 -7.60 -8.24
C GLU A 223 13.06 -8.17 -6.82
N LYS A 224 12.89 -7.27 -5.85
CA LYS A 224 12.39 -7.59 -4.52
C LYS A 224 10.93 -7.13 -4.42
N PRO A 225 9.94 -8.05 -4.52
CA PRO A 225 8.53 -7.70 -4.54
C PRO A 225 8.14 -6.86 -3.33
N VAL A 226 7.17 -5.98 -3.50
CA VAL A 226 6.61 -5.16 -2.42
C VAL A 226 5.14 -5.47 -2.27
N ILE A 227 4.73 -5.88 -1.07
CA ILE A 227 3.34 -6.09 -0.71
C ILE A 227 2.81 -4.81 -0.07
N TYR A 228 1.81 -4.21 -0.70
CA TYR A 228 1.29 -2.89 -0.36
C TYR A 228 0.41 -2.90 0.90
N ARG A 229 -0.33 -3.99 1.13
CA ARG A 229 -1.07 -4.35 2.35
C ARG A 229 -2.30 -3.51 2.69
N ASP A 230 -2.38 -2.25 2.25
CA ASP A 230 -3.52 -1.37 2.52
C ASP A 230 -4.18 -0.84 1.24
N PHE A 231 -4.49 -1.77 0.31
CA PHE A 231 -5.14 -1.44 -0.95
C PHE A 231 -6.63 -1.10 -0.76
N LYS A 232 -6.96 0.20 -0.79
CA LYS A 232 -8.32 0.75 -0.58
C LYS A 232 -8.57 2.03 -1.37
N THR A 233 -9.84 2.41 -1.53
CA THR A 233 -10.23 3.61 -2.30
C THR A 233 -9.71 4.92 -1.72
N SER A 234 -9.48 5.02 -0.41
CA SER A 234 -8.91 6.23 0.21
C SER A 234 -7.42 6.42 -0.05
N ASN A 235 -6.69 5.35 -0.39
CA ASN A 235 -5.25 5.40 -0.72
C ASN A 235 -4.98 5.44 -2.24
N ILE A 236 -6.03 5.57 -3.06
CA ILE A 236 -5.90 5.81 -4.50
C ILE A 236 -6.18 7.29 -4.75
N LEU A 237 -5.13 8.07 -4.99
CA LEU A 237 -5.23 9.49 -5.27
C LEU A 237 -5.34 9.78 -6.76
N LEU A 238 -5.96 10.90 -7.10
CA LEU A 238 -6.30 11.29 -8.47
C LEU A 238 -5.71 12.66 -8.79
N ASP A 239 -5.05 12.76 -9.94
CA ASP A 239 -4.59 14.04 -10.49
C ASP A 239 -5.70 14.75 -11.27
N SER A 240 -5.35 15.85 -11.95
CA SER A 240 -6.28 16.65 -12.77
C SER A 240 -6.98 15.84 -13.86
N ASP A 241 -6.35 14.79 -14.36
CA ASP A 241 -6.83 13.97 -15.47
C ASP A 241 -7.45 12.64 -15.02
N PHE A 242 -7.74 12.51 -13.72
CA PHE A 242 -8.20 11.27 -13.10
C PHE A 242 -7.22 10.10 -13.28
N LYS A 243 -5.93 10.38 -13.37
CA LYS A 243 -4.91 9.33 -13.32
C LYS A 243 -4.78 8.86 -11.87
N ALA A 244 -4.95 7.56 -11.67
CA ALA A 244 -4.80 6.94 -10.36
C ALA A 244 -3.33 6.79 -9.97
N LYS A 245 -3.00 7.15 -8.73
CA LYS A 245 -1.72 6.89 -8.09
C LYS A 245 -1.93 6.31 -6.70
N LEU A 246 -1.21 5.25 -6.36
CA LEU A 246 -1.23 4.68 -5.00
C LEU A 246 -0.41 5.58 -4.05
N SER A 247 -0.96 5.91 -2.90
CA SER A 247 -0.33 6.71 -1.83
C SER A 247 -0.07 5.87 -0.58
N ASP A 248 0.43 6.45 0.51
CA ASP A 248 0.36 5.87 1.86
C ASP A 248 0.99 4.47 1.99
N PHE A 249 2.33 4.44 1.96
CA PHE A 249 3.12 3.20 1.97
C PHE A 249 3.50 2.74 3.38
N GLY A 250 2.97 3.37 4.43
CA GLY A 250 3.42 3.15 5.82
C GLY A 250 3.29 1.69 6.29
N LEU A 251 2.35 0.93 5.73
CA LEU A 251 2.14 -0.48 6.07
C LEU A 251 2.82 -1.47 5.11
N ALA A 252 3.45 -0.97 4.04
CA ALA A 252 4.06 -1.79 3.01
C ALA A 252 5.17 -2.68 3.59
N LYS A 253 5.36 -3.84 2.96
CA LYS A 253 6.39 -4.81 3.35
C LYS A 253 7.07 -5.37 2.13
N ASP A 254 8.34 -5.74 2.32
CA ASP A 254 9.02 -6.59 1.36
C ASP A 254 8.26 -7.91 1.26
N GLY A 255 8.12 -8.42 0.04
CA GLY A 255 7.60 -9.74 -0.22
C GLY A 255 8.57 -10.84 0.24
N PRO A 256 8.15 -12.10 0.19
CA PRO A 256 9.00 -13.21 0.57
C PRO A 256 10.26 -13.28 -0.30
N GLU A 257 11.37 -13.65 0.32
CA GLU A 257 12.67 -13.87 -0.33
C GLU A 257 12.85 -15.36 -0.68
N ASP A 258 13.58 -15.63 -1.76
CA ASP A 258 14.00 -16.97 -2.20
C ASP A 258 12.87 -18.04 -2.18
N ASP A 259 12.96 -18.97 -1.23
CA ASP A 259 12.11 -20.15 -1.08
C ASP A 259 10.86 -19.91 -0.22
N GLU A 260 10.70 -18.71 0.35
CA GLU A 260 9.53 -18.39 1.16
C GLU A 260 8.27 -18.18 0.30
N THR A 261 7.14 -18.70 0.77
CA THR A 261 5.86 -18.56 0.05
C THR A 261 5.04 -17.35 0.52
N HIS A 262 5.38 -16.81 1.69
CA HIS A 262 4.63 -15.75 2.36
C HIS A 262 5.50 -15.03 3.40
N VAL A 263 5.07 -13.84 3.81
CA VAL A 263 5.67 -13.07 4.90
C VAL A 263 4.80 -13.24 6.14
N SER A 264 5.34 -13.82 7.21
CA SER A 264 4.64 -13.92 8.49
C SER A 264 4.71 -12.59 9.24
N THR A 265 3.56 -11.95 9.48
CA THR A 265 3.50 -10.64 10.15
C THR A 265 2.21 -10.44 10.92
N ARG A 266 2.19 -9.50 11.88
CA ARG A 266 0.96 -9.09 12.58
C ARG A 266 -0.12 -8.68 11.56
N VAL A 267 -1.39 -8.99 11.82
CA VAL A 267 -2.46 -8.57 10.89
C VAL A 267 -2.64 -7.05 10.98
N MET A 268 -2.47 -6.35 9.86
CA MET A 268 -2.70 -4.90 9.74
C MET A 268 -3.36 -4.57 8.39
N GLY A 269 -4.03 -3.42 8.33
CA GLY A 269 -4.74 -2.95 7.16
C GLY A 269 -6.16 -2.51 7.53
N THR A 270 -6.92 -2.11 6.52
CA THR A 270 -8.28 -1.59 6.73
C THR A 270 -9.34 -2.70 6.69
N GLN A 271 -10.25 -2.70 7.67
CA GLN A 271 -11.37 -3.63 7.73
C GLN A 271 -12.20 -3.60 6.43
N GLY A 272 -12.54 -4.78 5.91
CA GLY A 272 -13.29 -4.93 4.66
C GLY A 272 -12.42 -5.10 3.40
N TYR A 273 -11.12 -4.78 3.49
CA TYR A 273 -10.17 -4.91 2.37
C TYR A 273 -9.16 -6.05 2.55
N ALA A 274 -8.90 -6.46 3.79
CA ALA A 274 -7.96 -7.53 4.09
C ALA A 274 -8.48 -8.90 3.63
N ALA A 275 -7.59 -9.68 3.03
CA ALA A 275 -7.91 -11.02 2.54
C ALA A 275 -8.18 -11.98 3.71
N PRO A 276 -9.16 -12.90 3.58
CA PRO A 276 -9.58 -13.77 4.68
C PRO A 276 -8.45 -14.69 5.16
N GLU A 277 -7.63 -15.22 4.25
CA GLU A 277 -6.49 -16.05 4.63
C GLU A 277 -5.43 -15.28 5.43
N TYR A 278 -5.20 -14.01 5.08
CA TYR A 278 -4.26 -13.17 5.79
C TYR A 278 -4.76 -12.85 7.20
N ILE A 279 -6.05 -12.55 7.35
CA ILE A 279 -6.67 -12.32 8.67
C ILE A 279 -6.54 -13.56 9.56
N MET A 280 -6.74 -14.74 8.98
CA MET A 280 -6.77 -16.00 9.73
C MET A 280 -5.39 -16.51 10.12
N THR A 281 -4.39 -16.36 9.25
CA THR A 281 -3.06 -16.98 9.46
C THR A 281 -1.93 -15.99 9.70
N GLY A 282 -2.13 -14.70 9.41
CA GLY A 282 -1.05 -13.70 9.41
C GLY A 282 -0.07 -13.84 8.23
N HIS A 283 -0.33 -14.75 7.28
CA HIS A 283 0.52 -14.95 6.10
C HIS A 283 0.20 -13.91 5.03
N LEU A 284 1.09 -12.93 4.90
CA LEU A 284 0.97 -11.85 3.94
C LEU A 284 1.62 -12.25 2.60
N THR A 285 0.90 -12.04 1.50
CA THR A 285 1.37 -12.34 0.13
C THR A 285 0.94 -11.26 -0.85
N ALA A 286 1.56 -11.19 -2.04
CA ALA A 286 1.07 -10.33 -3.12
C ALA A 286 -0.40 -10.61 -3.49
N LYS A 287 -0.88 -11.84 -3.28
CA LYS A 287 -2.29 -12.22 -3.48
C LYS A 287 -3.22 -11.54 -2.47
N SER A 288 -2.74 -11.14 -1.30
CA SER A 288 -3.51 -10.35 -0.34
C SER A 288 -3.90 -9.00 -0.94
N ASP A 289 -2.97 -8.32 -1.63
CA ASP A 289 -3.28 -7.07 -2.34
C ASP A 289 -4.25 -7.28 -3.51
N VAL A 290 -4.16 -8.42 -4.20
CA VAL A 290 -5.11 -8.77 -5.28
C VAL A 290 -6.54 -8.86 -4.74
N TYR A 291 -6.72 -9.35 -3.51
CA TYR A 291 -8.03 -9.34 -2.87
C TYR A 291 -8.52 -7.92 -2.62
N GLY A 292 -7.69 -7.05 -2.03
CA GLY A 292 -8.00 -5.64 -1.82
C GLY A 292 -8.34 -4.91 -3.13
N PHE A 293 -7.62 -5.19 -4.22
CA PHE A 293 -7.96 -4.71 -5.56
C PHE A 293 -9.34 -5.20 -6.03
N GLY A 294 -9.69 -6.46 -5.76
CA GLY A 294 -11.03 -6.99 -6.02
C GLY A 294 -12.13 -6.24 -5.26
N VAL A 295 -11.88 -5.86 -4.00
CA VAL A 295 -12.81 -5.05 -3.20
C VAL A 295 -12.98 -3.66 -3.83
N VAL A 296 -11.89 -2.95 -4.13
CA VAL A 296 -11.94 -1.64 -4.80
C VAL A 296 -12.66 -1.71 -6.15
N LEU A 297 -12.47 -2.80 -6.90
CA LEU A 297 -13.18 -2.99 -8.15
C LEU A 297 -14.69 -3.14 -7.93
N LEU A 298 -15.13 -3.82 -6.87
CA LEU A 298 -16.55 -3.84 -6.50
C LEU A 298 -17.06 -2.46 -6.08
N GLU A 299 -16.28 -1.69 -5.33
CA GLU A 299 -16.68 -0.32 -4.97
C GLU A 299 -16.87 0.55 -6.22
N LEU A 300 -15.99 0.42 -7.21
CA LEU A 300 -16.13 1.08 -8.51
C LEU A 300 -17.35 0.61 -9.30
N LEU A 301 -17.70 -0.68 -9.28
CA LEU A 301 -18.86 -1.20 -10.00
C LEU A 301 -20.18 -0.81 -9.33
N THR A 302 -20.22 -0.80 -7.99
CA THR A 302 -21.46 -0.73 -7.21
C THR A 302 -21.73 0.66 -6.61
N GLY A 303 -20.71 1.51 -6.48
CA GLY A 303 -20.81 2.77 -5.75
C GLY A 303 -21.06 2.61 -4.24
N ARG A 304 -20.82 1.41 -3.69
CA ARG A 304 -21.02 1.09 -2.27
C ARG A 304 -19.68 0.95 -1.56
N LYS A 305 -19.64 1.30 -0.27
CA LYS A 305 -18.47 1.09 0.60
C LYS A 305 -18.26 -0.39 0.89
N SER A 306 -17.00 -0.81 1.05
CA SER A 306 -16.64 -2.18 1.42
C SER A 306 -17.33 -2.66 2.71
N VAL A 307 -17.41 -1.77 3.71
CA VAL A 307 -18.16 -1.96 4.95
C VAL A 307 -19.07 -0.76 5.19
N ASP A 308 -20.38 -1.00 5.29
CA ASP A 308 -21.39 0.04 5.53
C ASP A 308 -22.36 -0.37 6.64
N LYS A 309 -22.09 0.11 7.86
CA LYS A 309 -22.89 -0.20 9.06
C LYS A 309 -24.31 0.34 9.01
N ASN A 310 -24.61 1.28 8.09
CA ASN A 310 -25.95 1.83 7.93
C ASN A 310 -26.86 0.94 7.09
N ARG A 311 -26.32 -0.14 6.51
CA ARG A 311 -27.08 -1.11 5.72
C ARG A 311 -27.62 -2.26 6.59
N PRO A 312 -28.65 -2.98 6.12
CA PRO A 312 -29.10 -4.21 6.76
C PRO A 312 -27.92 -5.18 6.99
N PRO A 313 -27.91 -5.97 8.08
CA PRO A 313 -26.77 -6.83 8.44
C PRO A 313 -26.19 -7.68 7.29
N ARG A 314 -27.06 -8.25 6.44
CA ARG A 314 -26.67 -9.08 5.28
C ARG A 314 -26.06 -8.30 4.10
N GLU A 315 -26.11 -6.97 4.15
CA GLU A 315 -25.58 -6.06 3.13
C GLU A 315 -24.42 -5.18 3.65
N GLN A 316 -24.00 -5.35 4.91
CA GLN A 316 -22.94 -4.52 5.49
C GLN A 316 -21.58 -4.84 4.87
N ASN A 317 -21.31 -6.10 4.56
CA ASN A 317 -20.10 -6.54 3.85
C ASN A 317 -20.37 -6.59 2.34
N LEU A 318 -19.72 -5.69 1.60
CA LEU A 318 -19.90 -5.57 0.15
C LEU A 318 -19.57 -6.86 -0.60
N VAL A 319 -18.49 -7.54 -0.20
CA VAL A 319 -18.00 -8.76 -0.88
C VAL A 319 -19.02 -9.89 -0.71
N GLU A 320 -19.48 -10.12 0.51
CA GLU A 320 -20.48 -11.16 0.81
C GLU A 320 -21.79 -10.90 0.09
N TRP A 321 -22.27 -9.65 0.12
CA TRP A 321 -23.50 -9.25 -0.55
C TRP A 321 -23.42 -9.38 -2.07
N ALA A 322 -22.32 -8.93 -2.70
CA ALA A 322 -22.20 -8.91 -4.16
C ALA A 322 -21.93 -10.29 -4.76
N ARG A 323 -21.30 -11.21 -4.01
CA ARG A 323 -20.82 -12.51 -4.51
C ARG A 323 -21.84 -13.31 -5.35
N PRO A 324 -23.14 -13.44 -4.96
CA PRO A 324 -24.12 -14.20 -5.74
C PRO A 324 -24.47 -13.60 -7.11
N TYR A 325 -24.07 -12.34 -7.37
CA TYR A 325 -24.42 -11.60 -8.58
C TYR A 325 -23.26 -11.52 -9.59
N LEU A 326 -22.01 -11.68 -9.13
CA LEU A 326 -20.82 -11.43 -9.96
C LEU A 326 -20.62 -12.44 -11.10
N THR A 327 -21.17 -13.64 -10.96
CA THR A 327 -21.07 -14.72 -11.96
C THR A 327 -22.34 -14.91 -12.78
N ASP A 328 -23.45 -14.29 -12.39
CA ASP A 328 -24.72 -14.35 -13.13
C ASP A 328 -24.94 -13.07 -13.93
N ALA A 329 -24.67 -13.17 -15.23
CA ALA A 329 -24.84 -12.10 -16.20
C ALA A 329 -26.24 -11.46 -16.18
N ARG A 330 -27.29 -12.21 -15.83
CA ARG A 330 -28.68 -11.73 -15.82
C ARG A 330 -29.03 -10.94 -14.55
N ARG A 331 -28.18 -11.00 -13.54
CA ARG A 331 -28.40 -10.35 -12.23
C ARG A 331 -27.40 -9.24 -11.94
N LEU A 332 -26.47 -8.98 -12.88
CA LEU A 332 -25.40 -8.01 -12.68
C LEU A 332 -25.93 -6.58 -12.53
N ASP A 333 -26.98 -6.23 -13.27
CA ASP A 333 -27.72 -4.97 -13.15
C ASP A 333 -28.15 -4.64 -11.72
N ARG A 334 -28.43 -5.66 -10.89
CA ARG A 334 -28.83 -5.47 -9.48
C ARG A 334 -27.71 -4.96 -8.57
N VAL A 335 -26.45 -5.15 -8.97
CA VAL A 335 -25.30 -4.68 -8.20
C VAL A 335 -24.66 -3.43 -8.77
N MET A 336 -24.84 -3.16 -10.06
CA MET A 336 -24.26 -1.97 -10.70
C MET A 336 -24.77 -0.68 -10.06
N ASP A 337 -23.89 0.31 -9.97
CA ASP A 337 -24.21 1.61 -9.41
C ASP A 337 -25.36 2.27 -10.19
N ARG A 338 -26.44 2.60 -9.47
CA ARG A 338 -27.63 3.24 -10.04
C ARG A 338 -27.30 4.61 -10.64
N ASN A 339 -26.28 5.30 -10.14
CA ASN A 339 -25.85 6.60 -10.65
C ASN A 339 -25.16 6.51 -12.02
N LEU A 340 -24.76 5.31 -12.47
CA LEU A 340 -24.32 5.12 -13.85
C LEU A 340 -25.51 5.14 -14.83
N ALA A 341 -26.76 5.02 -14.35
CA ALA A 341 -27.97 5.07 -15.18
C ALA A 341 -27.93 4.14 -16.41
N GLY A 342 -27.29 2.97 -16.28
CA GLY A 342 -27.12 2.02 -17.39
C GLY A 342 -26.08 2.43 -18.45
N GLN A 343 -25.35 3.54 -18.25
CA GLN A 343 -24.33 4.04 -19.17
C GLN A 343 -23.00 3.28 -19.02
N TYR A 344 -23.03 1.99 -19.35
CA TYR A 344 -21.86 1.13 -19.42
C TYR A 344 -22.10 -0.01 -20.44
N PRO A 345 -21.08 -0.47 -21.17
CA PRO A 345 -21.23 -1.63 -22.04
C PRO A 345 -21.44 -2.91 -21.21
N THR A 346 -22.53 -3.63 -21.45
CA THR A 346 -22.89 -4.85 -20.70
C THR A 346 -21.76 -5.88 -20.67
N ARG A 347 -21.12 -6.13 -21.82
CA ARG A 347 -19.99 -7.07 -21.92
C ARG A 347 -18.78 -6.63 -21.08
N ALA A 348 -18.50 -5.32 -21.04
CA ALA A 348 -17.39 -4.79 -20.24
C ALA A 348 -17.69 -4.90 -18.74
N ALA A 349 -18.93 -4.61 -18.33
CA ALA A 349 -19.37 -4.80 -16.95
C ALA A 349 -19.28 -6.27 -16.51
N GLN A 350 -19.70 -7.21 -17.35
CA GLN A 350 -19.57 -8.65 -17.08
C GLN A 350 -18.11 -9.08 -16.92
N LYS A 351 -17.20 -8.61 -17.79
CA LYS A 351 -15.76 -8.88 -17.68
C LYS A 351 -15.18 -8.31 -16.39
N ALA A 352 -15.56 -7.09 -16.01
CA ALA A 352 -15.11 -6.45 -14.76
C ALA A 352 -15.64 -7.19 -13.51
N ALA A 353 -16.90 -7.62 -13.51
CA ALA A 353 -17.49 -8.40 -12.42
C ALA A 353 -16.84 -9.78 -12.28
N ALA A 354 -16.59 -10.47 -13.40
CA ALA A 354 -15.88 -11.74 -13.42
C ALA A 354 -14.44 -11.60 -12.91
N LEU A 355 -13.77 -10.48 -13.20
CA LEU A 355 -12.46 -10.16 -12.64
C LEU A 355 -12.55 -9.96 -11.12
N ALA A 356 -13.47 -9.12 -10.65
CA ALA A 356 -13.68 -8.90 -9.22
C ALA A 356 -13.91 -10.24 -8.49
N HIS A 357 -14.76 -11.11 -9.05
CA HIS A 357 -15.02 -12.45 -8.51
C HIS A 357 -13.74 -13.30 -8.41
N ARG A 358 -12.87 -13.28 -9.43
CA ARG A 358 -11.59 -13.99 -9.44
C ARG A 358 -10.61 -13.43 -8.40
N CYS A 359 -10.53 -12.11 -8.25
CA CYS A 359 -9.72 -11.44 -7.23
C CYS A 359 -10.20 -11.81 -5.80
N LEU A 360 -11.51 -11.94 -5.61
CA LEU A 360 -12.16 -12.23 -4.33
C LEU A 360 -12.35 -13.73 -4.06
N CYS A 361 -11.63 -14.59 -4.79
CA CYS A 361 -11.66 -16.02 -4.56
C CYS A 361 -11.05 -16.36 -3.19
N PRO A 362 -11.76 -17.13 -2.33
CA PRO A 362 -11.20 -17.59 -1.05
C PRO A 362 -10.02 -18.56 -1.24
N VAL A 363 -9.98 -19.28 -2.36
CA VAL A 363 -8.89 -20.22 -2.66
C VAL A 363 -7.72 -19.45 -3.30
N LEU A 364 -6.63 -19.33 -2.55
CA LEU A 364 -5.46 -18.51 -2.91
C LEU A 364 -4.89 -18.85 -4.30
N ILE A 365 -4.76 -20.14 -4.62
CA ILE A 365 -4.22 -20.64 -5.90
C ILE A 365 -5.12 -20.25 -7.09
N LYS A 366 -6.43 -20.12 -6.85
CA LYS A 366 -7.40 -19.72 -7.90
C LYS A 366 -7.48 -18.20 -8.09
N ARG A 367 -6.93 -17.41 -7.16
CA ARG A 367 -6.90 -15.96 -7.27
C ARG A 367 -5.97 -15.55 -8.42
N CYS A 368 -6.35 -14.58 -9.23
CA CYS A 368 -5.51 -14.12 -10.34
C CYS A 368 -4.19 -13.48 -9.86
N ARG A 369 -3.22 -13.35 -10.76
CA ARG A 369 -2.03 -12.51 -10.55
C ARG A 369 -2.24 -11.21 -11.31
N ILE A 370 -1.83 -10.08 -10.73
CA ILE A 370 -1.71 -8.82 -11.45
C ILE A 370 -0.33 -8.85 -12.10
N ALA A 371 -0.28 -8.80 -13.44
CA ALA A 371 0.96 -8.84 -14.21
C ALA A 371 1.01 -7.69 -15.21
N GLY A 372 2.21 -7.14 -15.40
CA GLY A 372 2.50 -5.94 -16.18
C GLY A 372 2.90 -6.26 -17.63
N LYS A 373 3.25 -7.52 -17.94
CA LYS A 373 3.57 -7.92 -19.33
C LYS A 373 2.31 -7.89 -20.22
N PHE A 374 2.25 -6.84 -21.03
CA PHE A 374 1.33 -6.66 -22.16
C PHE A 374 1.82 -7.49 -23.36
N ASN A 375 1.36 -8.73 -23.51
CA ASN A 375 1.55 -9.47 -24.77
C ASN A 375 0.26 -9.39 -25.61
N PRO A 376 0.26 -8.77 -26.81
CA PRO A 376 -0.90 -8.72 -27.68
C PRO A 376 -1.21 -10.06 -28.35
N ASP A 377 -0.26 -11.00 -28.38
CA ASP A 377 -0.47 -12.36 -28.84
C ASP A 377 -0.43 -13.35 -27.67
N ILE A 378 -1.38 -14.29 -27.67
CA ILE A 378 -1.22 -15.71 -27.35
C ILE A 378 -2.63 -16.31 -27.20
N SER A 379 -3.00 -17.08 -28.22
CA SER A 379 -3.91 -18.22 -28.13
C SER A 379 -3.36 -19.25 -27.13
N GLY A 380 -4.16 -19.63 -26.13
CA GLY A 380 -3.91 -20.85 -25.36
C GLY A 380 -3.48 -20.65 -23.90
N VAL A 381 -4.36 -21.10 -23.01
CA VAL A 381 -4.10 -21.73 -21.69
C VAL A 381 -2.88 -21.20 -20.92
N GLY A 382 -3.04 -20.03 -20.28
CA GLY A 382 -2.13 -19.53 -19.25
C GLY A 382 -2.86 -18.56 -18.32
N SER A 383 -2.79 -18.80 -17.01
CA SER A 383 -3.53 -18.12 -15.92
C SER A 383 -3.01 -16.71 -15.58
N ASN A 384 -2.59 -15.93 -16.58
CA ASN A 384 -2.16 -14.54 -16.41
C ASN A 384 -3.27 -13.58 -16.88
N TRP A 385 -3.62 -12.61 -16.03
CA TRP A 385 -4.62 -11.60 -16.34
C TRP A 385 -3.96 -10.30 -16.78
N SER A 386 -4.35 -9.77 -17.94
CA SER A 386 -3.80 -8.53 -18.52
C SER A 386 -4.82 -7.40 -18.49
N VAL A 387 -4.36 -6.23 -18.07
CA VAL A 387 -5.08 -4.96 -17.96
C VAL A 387 -5.82 -4.56 -19.26
N LYS A 388 -5.37 -5.00 -20.44
CA LYS A 388 -6.06 -4.76 -21.72
C LYS A 388 -7.44 -5.44 -21.82
N ARG A 389 -7.68 -6.57 -21.13
CA ARG A 389 -8.96 -7.32 -21.25
C ARG A 389 -10.17 -6.58 -20.66
N LEU A 390 -9.98 -5.49 -19.91
CA LEU A 390 -11.07 -4.61 -19.45
C LEU A 390 -11.55 -3.61 -20.51
N LEU A 391 -10.72 -3.27 -21.50
CA LEU A 391 -11.01 -2.20 -22.47
C LEU A 391 -11.58 -2.69 -23.80
N ASN A 392 -11.41 -3.97 -24.15
CA ASN A 392 -11.94 -4.59 -25.38
C ASN A 392 -13.02 -5.61 -25.03
#